data_AF-A0A9W4HHI7-F1
#
_entry.id   AF-A0A9W4HHI7-F1
#
_cell.length_a   1.000
_cell.length_b   1.000
_cell.length_c   1.000
_cell.angle_alpha   90.00
_cell.angle_beta   90.00
_cell.angle_gamma   90.00
#
_symmetry.space_group_name_H-M   'P 1'
#
loop_
_entity.id
_entity.type
_entity.pdbx_description
1 polymer ?
#
loop_
_entity_poly.entity_id
_entity_poly.type
_entity_poly.pdbx_seq_one_letter_code
_entity_poly.pdbx_strand_id
1 'polypeptide(L)'
;MAARASQSHDDYTVGWICALPLEMAAAKLMLDVIHPSLPRPPTDQNTYILGNIGSHNIVITCLPSGAYGNVSATTVAMQLLSSFHSIRFGLMVGIGGGVPSSSVDIRLGDIVVSQLADTSGGVI
;
A
#
# COMPACT_ATOMS: atom_id res chain seq x y z
N MET A 1 -1.83 -0.15 32.76
CA MET A 1 -1.66 0.55 31.48
C MET A 1 -0.23 0.34 31.03
N ALA A 2 0.01 -0.50 30.01
CA ALA A 2 1.36 -0.64 29.45
C ALA A 2 1.70 0.64 28.69
N ALA A 3 2.86 1.24 28.98
CA ALA A 3 3.40 2.32 28.18
C ALA A 3 3.52 1.83 26.73
N ARG A 4 2.90 2.53 25.77
CA ARG A 4 3.10 2.24 24.35
C ARG A 4 4.58 2.44 24.05
N ALA A 5 5.28 1.37 23.73
CA ALA A 5 6.65 1.46 23.22
C ALA A 5 6.65 2.40 22.00
N SER A 6 7.65 3.29 21.94
CA SER A 6 7.87 4.12 20.75
C SER A 6 8.16 3.18 19.58
N GLN A 7 7.31 3.22 18.56
CA GLN A 7 7.52 2.44 17.34
C GLN A 7 8.70 3.01 16.55
N SER A 8 9.37 2.14 15.81
CA SER A 8 10.47 2.42 14.90
C SER A 8 10.09 1.97 13.48
N HIS A 9 10.91 2.32 12.50
CA HIS A 9 10.66 1.89 11.11
C HIS A 9 10.72 0.35 10.96
N ASP A 10 11.53 -0.31 11.79
CA ASP A 10 11.71 -1.77 11.73
C ASP A 10 10.54 -2.56 12.34
N ASP A 11 9.61 -1.89 13.01
CA ASP A 11 8.40 -2.53 13.55
C ASP A 11 7.35 -2.82 12.47
N TYR A 12 7.52 -2.31 11.25
CA TYR A 12 6.54 -2.43 10.17
C TYR A 12 6.97 -3.47 9.15
N THR A 13 6.03 -4.35 8.80
CA THR A 13 6.34 -5.53 7.96
C THR A 13 5.48 -5.64 6.70
N VAL A 14 4.43 -4.83 6.58
CA VAL A 14 3.53 -4.81 5.43
C VAL A 14 3.47 -3.41 4.83
N GLY A 15 3.74 -3.30 3.54
CA GLY A 15 3.54 -2.07 2.77
C GLY A 15 2.19 -2.11 2.06
N TRP A 16 1.41 -1.04 2.12
CA TRP A 16 0.17 -0.84 1.38
C TRP A 16 0.32 0.43 0.54
N ILE A 17 0.39 0.26 -0.77
CA ILE A 17 0.57 1.35 -1.74
C ILE A 17 -0.76 1.60 -2.45
N CYS A 18 -1.21 2.85 -2.43
CA CYS A 18 -2.42 3.31 -3.11
C CYS A 18 -2.04 4.16 -4.33
N ALA A 19 -2.81 4.09 -5.42
CA ALA A 19 -2.64 4.98 -6.57
C ALA A 19 -3.31 6.35 -6.34
N LEU A 20 -4.43 6.37 -5.63
CA LEU A 20 -5.28 7.54 -5.47
C LEU A 20 -5.41 7.97 -4.00
N PRO A 21 -5.55 9.28 -3.73
CA PRO A 21 -5.83 9.78 -2.38
C PRO A 21 -7.11 9.19 -1.76
N LEU A 22 -8.12 8.90 -2.58
CA LEU A 22 -9.37 8.28 -2.12
C LEU A 22 -9.14 6.84 -1.64
N GLU A 23 -8.29 6.08 -2.33
CA GLU A 23 -7.90 4.72 -1.93
C GLU A 23 -7.11 4.75 -0.62
N MET A 24 -6.18 5.72 -0.48
CA MET A 24 -5.45 5.91 0.77
C MET A 24 -6.38 6.30 1.93
N ALA A 25 -7.39 7.13 1.68
CA ALA A 25 -8.40 7.47 2.69
C ALA A 25 -9.17 6.22 3.15
N ALA A 26 -9.56 5.35 2.21
CA ALA A 26 -10.20 4.07 2.54
C ALA A 26 -9.24 3.16 3.32
N ALA A 27 -8.00 3.00 2.87
CA ALA A 27 -6.98 2.19 3.55
C ALA A 27 -6.73 2.66 5.00
N LYS A 28 -6.69 3.98 5.22
CA LYS A 28 -6.56 4.58 6.56
C LYS A 28 -7.72 4.17 7.47
N LEU A 29 -8.95 4.13 6.95
CA LEU A 29 -10.14 3.74 7.71
C LEU A 29 -10.18 2.25 8.06
N MET A 30 -9.39 1.42 7.36
CA MET A 30 -9.27 -0.02 7.64
C MET A 30 -8.33 -0.33 8.82
N LEU A 31 -7.55 0.64 9.30
CA LEU A 31 -6.62 0.44 10.42
C LEU A 31 -7.38 0.36 11.75
N ASP A 32 -7.04 -0.63 12.58
CA ASP A 32 -7.57 -0.75 13.95
C ASP A 32 -7.03 0.38 14.83
N VAL A 33 -5.76 0.69 14.68
CA VAL A 33 -5.07 1.80 15.36
C VAL A 33 -4.21 2.53 14.35
N ILE A 34 -4.33 3.86 14.36
CA ILE A 34 -3.37 4.75 13.70
C ILE A 34 -2.24 5.07 14.69
N HIS A 35 -1.01 4.84 14.25
CA HIS A 35 0.22 5.12 14.99
C HIS A 35 0.70 6.56 14.73
N PRO A 36 1.50 7.15 15.66
CA PRO A 36 2.18 8.40 15.40
C PRO A 36 3.11 8.31 14.18
N SER A 37 3.30 9.43 13.49
CA SER A 37 4.27 9.53 12.39
C SER A 37 5.69 9.34 12.90
N LEU A 38 6.54 8.70 12.10
CA LEU A 38 7.97 8.58 12.36
C LEU A 38 8.79 9.63 11.59
N PRO A 39 10.00 9.97 12.07
CA PRO A 39 10.90 10.87 11.35
C PRO A 39 11.29 10.27 9.99
N ARG A 40 10.98 10.98 8.91
CA ARG A 40 11.25 10.51 7.55
C ARG A 40 12.66 10.93 7.09
N PRO A 41 13.42 10.05 6.41
CA PRO A 41 14.69 10.44 5.79
C PRO A 41 14.52 11.60 4.80
N PRO A 42 15.47 12.56 4.71
CA PRO A 42 15.39 13.68 3.76
C PRO A 42 15.30 13.26 2.29
N THR A 43 15.79 12.06 1.96
CA THR A 43 15.81 11.47 0.61
C THR A 43 14.48 10.83 0.21
N ASP A 44 13.60 10.58 1.18
CA ASP A 44 12.29 9.99 0.95
C ASP A 44 11.27 11.11 0.77
N GLN A 45 10.54 11.11 -0.35
CA GLN A 45 9.52 12.11 -0.68
C GLN A 45 8.09 11.62 -0.42
N ASN A 46 7.92 10.37 0.00
CA ASN A 46 6.63 9.82 0.34
C ASN A 46 6.05 10.43 1.62
N THR A 47 4.74 10.27 1.76
CA THR A 47 4.01 10.51 3.01
C THR A 47 3.44 9.18 3.48
N TYR A 48 3.60 8.89 4.77
CA TYR A 48 3.18 7.61 5.34
C TYR A 48 2.08 7.80 6.37
N ILE A 49 1.12 6.88 6.34
CA ILE A 49 0.20 6.61 7.44
C ILE A 49 0.62 5.28 8.04
N LEU A 50 0.80 5.28 9.35
CA LEU A 50 1.25 4.12 10.09
C LEU A 50 0.13 3.59 10.97
N GLY A 51 0.04 2.28 11.11
CA GLY A 51 -0.97 1.66 11.96
C GLY A 51 -0.85 0.16 12.03
N ASN A 52 -1.93 -0.49 12.47
CA ASN A 52 -2.04 -1.94 12.45
C ASN A 52 -3.41 -2.43 11.97
N ILE A 53 -3.42 -3.67 11.49
CA ILE A 53 -4.63 -4.49 11.33
C ILE A 53 -4.34 -5.84 12.01
N GLY A 54 -5.08 -6.13 13.07
CA GLY A 54 -4.78 -7.20 14.01
C GLY A 54 -3.36 -7.07 14.56
N SER A 55 -2.56 -8.12 14.38
CA SER A 55 -1.16 -8.18 14.81
C SER A 55 -0.15 -7.62 13.80
N HIS A 56 -0.60 -7.11 12.65
CA HIS A 56 0.29 -6.68 11.58
C HIS A 56 0.44 -5.16 11.58
N ASN A 57 1.67 -4.67 11.72
CA ASN A 57 1.99 -3.26 11.56
C ASN A 57 2.15 -2.94 10.06
N ILE A 58 1.39 -1.94 9.60
CA ILE A 58 1.23 -1.58 8.18
C ILE A 58 1.73 -0.15 7.95
N VAL A 59 2.46 0.03 6.86
CA VAL A 59 2.81 1.33 6.28
C VAL A 59 1.93 1.57 5.06
N ILE A 60 1.06 2.57 5.12
CA ILE A 60 0.26 3.01 3.99
C ILE A 60 0.95 4.22 3.35
N THR A 61 1.07 4.20 2.03
CA THR A 61 1.55 5.34 1.22
C THR A 61 0.70 5.48 -0.04
N CYS A 62 0.77 6.65 -0.68
CA CYS A 62 0.07 6.95 -1.92
C CYS A 62 1.02 7.57 -2.93
N LEU A 63 0.75 7.34 -4.22
CA LEU A 63 1.42 8.04 -5.30
C LEU A 63 1.21 9.57 -5.18
N PRO A 64 2.18 10.38 -5.66
CA PRO A 64 2.02 11.83 -5.71
C PRO A 64 0.75 12.23 -6.46
N SER A 65 0.07 13.29 -5.99
CA SER A 65 -1.18 13.75 -6.62
C SER A 65 -0.98 14.04 -8.11
N GLY A 66 -1.85 13.47 -8.95
CA GLY A 66 -1.77 13.60 -10.40
C GLY A 66 -0.69 12.76 -11.08
N ALA A 67 0.13 12.03 -10.32
CA ALA A 67 1.08 11.06 -10.85
C ALA A 67 0.44 9.67 -10.85
N TYR A 68 0.49 9.00 -12.00
CA TYR A 68 -0.08 7.67 -12.20
C TYR A 68 0.90 6.77 -12.94
N GLY A 69 0.67 5.46 -12.80
CA GLY A 69 1.37 4.44 -13.56
C GLY A 69 2.64 3.90 -12.88
N ASN A 70 3.27 2.97 -13.59
CA ASN A 70 4.27 2.05 -13.04
C ASN A 70 5.53 2.76 -12.55
N VAL A 71 5.95 3.85 -13.20
CA VAL A 71 7.15 4.61 -12.81
C VAL A 71 6.98 5.24 -11.44
N SER A 72 5.89 5.98 -11.24
CA SER A 72 5.58 6.60 -9.94
C SER A 72 5.38 5.56 -8.84
N ALA A 73 4.68 4.47 -9.14
CA ALA A 73 4.52 3.36 -8.20
C ALA A 73 5.86 2.72 -7.81
N THR A 74 6.75 2.52 -8.77
CA THR A 74 8.11 1.98 -8.53
C THR A 74 8.91 2.92 -7.64
N THR A 75 8.92 4.22 -7.92
CA THR A 75 9.65 5.21 -7.09
C THR A 75 9.14 5.21 -5.65
N VAL A 76 7.82 5.23 -5.46
CA VAL A 76 7.19 5.19 -4.13
C VAL A 76 7.56 3.90 -3.41
N ALA A 77 7.45 2.74 -4.07
CA ALA A 77 7.79 1.45 -3.49
C ALA A 77 9.27 1.37 -3.07
N MET A 78 10.19 1.82 -3.92
CA MET A 78 11.62 1.81 -3.62
C MET A 78 11.97 2.70 -2.43
N GLN A 79 11.35 3.88 -2.33
CA GLN A 79 11.53 4.76 -1.16
C GLN A 79 10.94 4.15 0.11
N LEU A 80 9.77 3.51 0.03
CA LEU A 80 9.16 2.78 1.16
C LEU A 80 10.10 1.68 1.67
N LEU A 81 10.66 0.86 0.78
CA LEU A 81 11.60 -0.20 1.15
C LEU A 81 12.93 0.35 1.71
N SER A 82 13.36 1.52 1.24
CA SER A 82 14.55 2.20 1.76
C SER A 82 14.34 2.83 3.14
N SER A 83 13.11 3.18 3.51
CA SER A 83 12.79 3.78 4.81
C SER A 83 12.34 2.75 5.84
N PHE A 84 11.70 1.66 5.40
CA PHE A 84 11.18 0.59 6.25
C PHE A 84 11.82 -0.75 5.85
N HIS A 85 12.99 -1.03 6.42
CA HIS A 85 13.81 -2.19 6.02
C HIS A 85 13.21 -3.55 6.37
N SER A 86 12.27 -3.59 7.32
CA SER A 86 11.63 -4.82 7.79
C SER A 86 10.37 -5.22 7.01
N ILE A 87 10.03 -4.47 5.95
CA ILE A 87 8.93 -4.82 5.04
C ILE A 87 9.20 -6.17 4.38
N ARG A 88 8.27 -7.11 4.54
CA ARG A 88 8.35 -8.47 3.99
C ARG A 88 7.63 -8.59 2.66
N PHE A 89 6.54 -7.84 2.48
CA PHE A 89 5.80 -7.76 1.24
C PHE A 89 5.07 -6.42 1.14
N GLY A 90 4.89 -5.96 -0.10
CA GLY A 90 4.10 -4.78 -0.44
C GLY A 90 2.88 -5.17 -1.26
N LEU A 91 1.75 -4.51 -1.01
CA LEU A 91 0.51 -4.67 -1.75
C LEU A 91 0.20 -3.35 -2.45
N MET A 92 0.02 -3.41 -3.77
CA MET A 92 -0.63 -2.32 -4.52
C MET A 92 -2.13 -2.57 -4.46
N VAL A 93 -2.89 -1.71 -3.79
CA VAL A 93 -4.33 -1.88 -3.58
C VAL A 93 -5.04 -0.61 -4.00
N GLY A 94 -6.01 -0.76 -4.89
CA GLY A 94 -6.78 0.35 -5.44
C GLY A 94 -7.99 -0.14 -6.21
N ILE A 95 -8.71 0.79 -6.79
CA ILE A 95 -9.82 0.50 -7.70
C ILE A 95 -9.29 0.24 -9.11
N GLY A 96 -9.98 -0.60 -9.87
CA GLY A 96 -9.65 -0.93 -11.25
C GLY A 96 -10.88 -0.95 -12.14
N GLY A 97 -10.66 -0.82 -13.44
CA GLY A 97 -11.66 -1.11 -14.46
C GLY A 97 -11.65 -2.59 -14.82
N GLY A 98 -12.82 -3.13 -15.18
CA GLY A 98 -12.95 -4.51 -15.68
C GLY A 98 -13.45 -4.53 -17.12
N VAL A 99 -12.98 -5.50 -17.90
CA VAL A 99 -13.47 -5.78 -19.27
C VAL A 99 -14.13 -7.17 -19.26
N PRO A 100 -15.43 -7.27 -18.93
CA PRO A 100 -16.11 -8.56 -18.89
C PRO A 100 -16.26 -9.15 -20.30
N SER A 101 -16.33 -10.48 -20.38
CA SER A 101 -16.57 -11.22 -21.62
C SER A 101 -17.52 -12.40 -21.37
N SER A 102 -17.95 -13.08 -22.42
CA SER A 102 -18.78 -14.29 -22.27
C SER A 102 -18.05 -15.44 -21.56
N SER A 103 -16.71 -15.44 -21.53
CA SER A 103 -15.89 -16.44 -20.84
C SER A 103 -15.39 -15.98 -19.47
N VAL A 104 -15.48 -14.68 -19.16
CA VAL A 104 -15.01 -14.10 -17.89
C VAL A 104 -16.06 -13.11 -17.37
N ASP A 105 -16.81 -13.55 -16.36
CA ASP A 105 -17.85 -12.78 -15.69
C ASP A 105 -17.22 -11.86 -14.62
N ILE A 106 -16.80 -10.66 -15.02
CA ILE A 106 -16.31 -9.60 -14.12
C ILE A 106 -17.46 -8.65 -13.79
N ARG A 107 -17.72 -8.42 -12.50
CA ARG A 107 -18.81 -7.58 -12.01
C ARG A 107 -18.30 -6.45 -11.12
N LEU A 108 -19.09 -5.38 -11.03
CA LEU A 108 -18.82 -4.31 -10.09
C LEU A 108 -18.87 -4.85 -8.65
N GLY A 109 -17.82 -4.57 -7.89
CA GLY A 109 -17.65 -5.05 -6.52
C GLY A 109 -16.78 -6.30 -6.40
N ASP A 110 -16.38 -6.92 -7.51
CA ASP A 110 -15.41 -8.02 -7.47
C ASP A 110 -14.05 -7.53 -6.97
N ILE A 111 -13.41 -8.35 -6.14
CA ILE A 111 -12.02 -8.16 -5.72
C ILE A 111 -11.15 -9.07 -6.58
N VAL A 112 -10.26 -8.45 -7.36
CA VAL A 112 -9.31 -9.16 -8.22
C VAL A 112 -7.94 -9.19 -7.55
N VAL A 113 -7.34 -10.37 -7.47
CA VAL A 113 -5.96 -10.55 -7.00
C VAL A 113 -5.10 -10.93 -8.18
N SER A 114 -4.05 -10.15 -8.43
CA SER A 114 -3.14 -10.42 -9.53
C SER A 114 -2.32 -11.67 -9.25
N GLN A 115 -2.35 -12.62 -10.19
CA GLN A 115 -1.49 -13.79 -10.18
C GLN A 115 -0.66 -13.79 -11.45
N LEU A 116 0.66 -13.95 -11.31
CA LEU A 116 1.57 -14.12 -12.43
C LEU A 116 1.19 -15.37 -13.22
N ALA A 117 0.95 -15.20 -14.52
CA ALA A 117 0.72 -16.30 -15.46
C ALA A 117 1.56 -16.05 -16.72
N ASP A 118 2.51 -16.96 -16.98
CA ASP A 118 3.51 -16.86 -18.04
C ASP A 118 4.27 -15.52 -18.01
N THR A 119 4.04 -14.66 -19.00
CA THR A 119 4.67 -13.34 -19.14
C THR A 119 3.77 -12.18 -18.69
N SER A 120 2.53 -12.46 -18.26
CA SER A 120 1.60 -11.44 -17.79
C SER A 120 1.69 -11.25 -16.28
N GLY A 121 1.67 -9.98 -15.85
CA GLY A 121 1.55 -9.61 -14.44
C GLY A 121 0.21 -9.99 -13.81
N GLY A 122 -0.78 -10.36 -14.62
CA GLY A 122 -2.15 -10.67 -14.23
C GLY A 122 -3.08 -9.51 -14.55
N VAL A 123 -3.26 -8.60 -13.60
CA VAL A 123 -3.99 -7.34 -13.76
C VAL A 123 -3.17 -6.39 -14.64
N ILE A 124 -3.83 -5.77 -15.63
CA ILE A 124 -3.23 -4.92 -16.66
C ILE A 124 -3.88 -3.54 -16.68
#